data_AF-A0A7K2Q514-F1
#
_entry.id   AF-A0A7K2Q514-F1
#
_cell.length_a   1.000
_cell.length_b   1.000
_cell.length_c   1.000
_cell.angle_alpha   90.00
_cell.angle_beta   90.00
_cell.angle_gamma   90.00
#
_symmetry.space_group_name_H-M   'P 1'
#
loop_
_entity.id
_entity.type
_entity.pdbx_description
1 polymer ?
#
loop_
_entity_poly.entity_id
_entity_poly.type
_entity_poly.pdbx_seq_one_letter_code
_entity_poly.pdbx_strand_id
1 'polypeptide(L)'
;IGDVAAALTRPDIAGGTYTLTGPEAVSYPTLASRLTTLTGNQIHYVNLTPNELRDNLIHNAHMPTWLADHVAEIQQLAITRPETPTTTLIDILGRPPRTLDAFLHEHHTHFRR
;
A
#
# COMPACT_ATOMS: atom_id res chain seq x y z
N ILE A 1 10.83 -0.41 -0.50
CA ILE A 1 11.76 -0.39 -1.66
C ILE A 1 13.22 -0.21 -1.22
N GLY A 2 13.54 0.64 -0.22
CA GLY A 2 14.93 0.79 0.25
C GLY A 2 15.65 -0.51 0.67
N ASP A 3 14.92 -1.49 1.23
CA ASP A 3 15.51 -2.77 1.68
C ASP A 3 16.23 -3.57 0.59
N VAL A 4 15.80 -3.45 -0.69
CA VAL A 4 16.44 -4.17 -1.81
C VAL A 4 17.57 -3.38 -2.47
N ALA A 5 17.84 -2.15 -2.04
CA ALA A 5 18.86 -1.31 -2.67
C ALA A 5 20.26 -1.94 -2.60
N ALA A 6 20.60 -2.59 -1.48
CA ALA A 6 21.85 -3.33 -1.34
C ALA A 6 21.93 -4.55 -2.29
N ALA A 7 20.79 -5.09 -2.69
CA ALA A 7 20.77 -6.22 -3.61
C ALA A 7 21.18 -5.79 -5.03
N LEU A 8 20.95 -4.52 -5.41
CA LEU A 8 21.32 -3.98 -6.73
C LEU A 8 22.82 -4.04 -7.02
N THR A 9 23.67 -4.21 -6.01
CA THR A 9 25.12 -4.36 -6.20
C THR A 9 25.55 -5.81 -6.44
N ARG A 10 24.64 -6.78 -6.34
CA ARG A 10 24.97 -8.20 -6.51
C ARG A 10 24.85 -8.60 -8.00
N PRO A 11 25.88 -9.20 -8.60
CA PRO A 11 25.85 -9.62 -10.01
C PRO A 11 24.78 -10.68 -10.32
N ASP A 12 24.39 -11.50 -9.35
CA ASP A 12 23.49 -12.65 -9.55
C ASP A 12 22.02 -12.26 -9.72
N ILE A 13 21.65 -11.02 -9.42
CA ILE A 13 20.29 -10.50 -9.67
C ILE A 13 20.24 -9.44 -10.77
N ALA A 14 21.36 -9.17 -11.44
CA ALA A 14 21.44 -8.15 -12.47
C ALA A 14 20.60 -8.54 -13.72
N GLY A 15 19.88 -7.58 -14.28
CA GLY A 15 19.13 -7.74 -15.53
C GLY A 15 17.81 -8.55 -15.42
N GLY A 16 17.44 -9.00 -14.22
CA GLY A 16 16.17 -9.71 -13.98
C GLY A 16 14.98 -8.78 -13.74
N THR A 17 13.77 -9.28 -14.03
CA THR A 17 12.50 -8.64 -13.65
C THR A 17 11.94 -9.32 -12.42
N TYR A 18 11.77 -8.58 -11.33
CA TYR A 18 11.35 -9.10 -10.04
C TYR A 18 10.08 -8.41 -9.54
N THR A 19 9.03 -9.19 -9.28
CA THR A 19 7.79 -8.68 -8.67
C THR A 19 8.00 -8.55 -7.16
N LEU A 20 8.10 -7.31 -6.68
CA LEU A 20 8.36 -7.02 -5.28
C LEU A 20 7.05 -6.67 -4.56
N THR A 21 6.67 -7.49 -3.58
CA THR A 21 5.49 -7.23 -2.73
C THR A 21 5.86 -7.26 -1.26
N GLY A 22 5.03 -6.66 -0.40
CA GLY A 22 5.08 -6.91 1.03
C GLY A 22 4.74 -8.38 1.37
N PRO A 23 4.81 -8.75 2.67
CA PRO A 23 4.54 -10.12 3.11
C PRO A 23 3.05 -10.52 3.05
N GLU A 24 2.15 -9.54 2.95
CA GLU A 24 0.70 -9.75 2.99
C GLU A 24 -0.02 -8.73 2.10
N ALA A 25 -1.18 -9.13 1.58
CA ALA A 25 -2.15 -8.21 0.98
C ALA A 25 -3.07 -7.70 2.09
N VAL A 26 -3.20 -6.38 2.24
CA VAL A 26 -3.96 -5.77 3.34
C VAL A 26 -5.17 -5.05 2.79
N SER A 27 -6.36 -5.45 3.27
CA SER A 27 -7.61 -4.78 2.90
C SER A 27 -7.75 -3.41 3.56
N TYR A 28 -8.51 -2.49 2.96
CA TYR A 28 -8.76 -1.18 3.57
C TYR A 28 -9.43 -1.24 4.96
N PRO A 29 -10.43 -2.11 5.23
CA PRO A 29 -10.96 -2.30 6.58
C PRO A 29 -9.88 -2.73 7.60
N THR A 30 -9.00 -3.65 7.20
CA THR A 30 -7.89 -4.11 8.05
C THR A 30 -6.90 -2.97 8.32
N LEU A 31 -6.56 -2.16 7.31
CA LEU A 31 -5.70 -0.99 7.46
C LEU A 31 -6.32 0.04 8.43
N ALA A 32 -7.61 0.35 8.29
CA ALA A 32 -8.32 1.25 9.19
C ALA A 32 -8.32 0.75 10.64
N SER A 33 -8.50 -0.57 10.85
CA SER A 33 -8.40 -1.19 12.17
C SER A 33 -6.98 -1.10 12.75
N ARG A 34 -5.94 -1.37 11.96
CA ARG A 34 -4.53 -1.24 12.39
C ARG A 34 -4.19 0.20 12.77
N LEU A 35 -4.62 1.18 11.97
CA LEU A 35 -4.44 2.60 12.27
C LEU A 35 -5.22 3.04 13.52
N THR A 36 -6.41 2.48 13.74
CA THR A 36 -7.19 2.73 14.96
C THR A 36 -6.40 2.28 16.20
N THR A 37 -5.89 1.04 16.17
CA THR A 37 -5.05 0.49 17.24
C THR A 37 -3.78 1.32 17.45
N LEU A 38 -3.13 1.73 16.36
CA LEU A 38 -1.90 2.50 16.38
C LEU A 38 -2.10 3.89 17.01
N THR A 39 -3.15 4.60 16.58
CA THR A 39 -3.36 6.01 16.94
C THR A 39 -4.19 6.19 18.21
N GLY A 40 -4.93 5.17 18.64
CA GLY A 40 -5.93 5.26 19.71
C GLY A 40 -7.19 6.02 19.32
N ASN A 41 -7.30 6.49 18.07
CA ASN A 41 -8.46 7.20 17.54
C ASN A 41 -9.24 6.28 16.62
N GLN A 42 -10.56 6.27 16.74
CA GLN A 42 -11.42 5.46 15.88
C GLN A 42 -11.32 5.93 14.41
N ILE A 43 -10.85 5.04 13.53
CA ILE A 43 -10.74 5.27 12.09
C ILE A 43 -11.64 4.29 11.36
N HIS A 44 -12.54 4.83 10.54
CA HIS A 44 -13.51 4.04 9.77
C HIS A 44 -13.14 4.02 8.30
N TYR A 45 -13.11 2.82 7.72
CA TYR A 45 -13.16 2.66 6.26
C TYR A 45 -14.58 2.89 5.78
N VAL A 46 -14.75 3.76 4.77
CA VAL A 46 -16.02 4.00 4.08
C VAL A 46 -15.89 3.47 2.66
N ASN A 47 -16.70 2.46 2.34
CA ASN A 47 -16.68 1.82 1.03
C ASN A 47 -17.52 2.62 0.02
N LEU A 48 -16.91 3.63 -0.59
CA LEU A 48 -17.55 4.45 -1.62
C LEU A 48 -17.66 3.68 -2.95
N THR A 49 -18.73 3.94 -3.70
CA THR A 49 -18.80 3.54 -5.11
C THR A 49 -17.75 4.29 -5.94
N PRO A 50 -17.35 3.81 -7.14
CA PRO A 50 -16.36 4.49 -7.96
C PRO A 50 -16.69 5.97 -8.26
N ASN A 51 -17.96 6.27 -8.53
CA ASN A 51 -18.42 7.64 -8.77
C ASN A 51 -18.33 8.52 -7.51
N GLU A 52 -18.74 7.98 -6.35
CA GLU A 52 -18.63 8.71 -5.09
C GLU A 52 -17.17 8.95 -4.69
N LEU A 53 -16.27 8.00 -4.92
CA LEU A 53 -14.84 8.16 -4.70
C LEU A 53 -14.27 9.26 -5.61
N ARG A 54 -14.58 9.21 -6.91
CA ARG A 54 -14.16 10.21 -7.90
C ARG A 54 -14.60 11.62 -7.49
N ASP A 55 -15.88 11.78 -7.16
CA ASP A 55 -16.43 13.08 -6.77
C ASP A 55 -15.85 13.56 -5.43
N ASN A 56 -15.61 12.65 -4.49
CA ASN A 56 -14.92 12.96 -3.23
C ASN A 56 -13.49 13.49 -3.47
N LEU A 57 -12.73 12.87 -4.37
CA LEU A 57 -11.37 13.28 -4.71
C LEU A 57 -11.34 14.65 -5.40
N ILE A 58 -12.32 14.96 -6.25
CA ILE A 58 -12.44 16.26 -6.91
C ILE A 58 -12.81 17.35 -5.90
N HIS A 59 -13.85 17.12 -5.11
CA HIS A 59 -14.44 18.18 -4.30
C HIS A 59 -13.72 18.40 -2.97
N ASN A 60 -13.25 17.33 -2.32
CA ASN A 60 -12.66 17.41 -0.97
C ASN A 60 -11.13 17.33 -1.00
N ALA A 61 -10.55 16.57 -1.94
CA ALA A 61 -9.10 16.49 -2.12
C ALA A 61 -8.58 17.45 -3.21
N HIS A 62 -9.46 18.20 -3.88
CA HIS A 62 -9.13 19.18 -4.92
C HIS A 62 -8.27 18.61 -6.05
N MET A 63 -8.44 17.32 -6.36
CA MET A 63 -7.72 16.69 -7.46
C MET A 63 -8.29 17.15 -8.81
N PRO A 64 -7.44 17.33 -9.84
CA PRO A 64 -7.90 17.44 -11.21
C PRO A 64 -8.74 16.23 -11.61
N THR A 65 -9.79 16.44 -12.40
CA THR A 65 -10.73 15.39 -12.82
C THR A 65 -10.04 14.15 -13.38
N TRP A 66 -9.05 14.33 -14.26
CA TRP A 66 -8.33 13.21 -14.88
C TRP A 66 -7.61 12.32 -13.85
N LEU A 67 -7.11 12.90 -12.75
CA LEU A 67 -6.42 12.15 -11.71
C LEU A 67 -7.42 11.42 -10.81
N ALA A 68 -8.53 12.08 -10.48
CA ALA A 68 -9.61 11.44 -9.73
C ALA A 68 -10.21 10.24 -10.48
N ASP A 69 -10.40 10.37 -11.80
CA ASP A 69 -10.82 9.29 -12.68
C ASP A 69 -9.84 8.12 -12.64
N HIS A 70 -8.56 8.42 -12.80
CA HIS A 70 -7.52 7.40 -12.81
C HIS A 70 -7.40 6.67 -11.46
N VAL A 71 -7.49 7.40 -10.34
CA VAL A 71 -7.47 6.78 -9.00
C VAL A 71 -8.69 5.88 -8.82
N ALA A 72 -9.89 6.33 -9.18
CA ALA A 72 -11.10 5.50 -9.07
C ALA A 72 -11.01 4.22 -9.91
N GLU A 73 -10.45 4.31 -11.12
CA GLU A 73 -10.20 3.16 -11.99
C GLU A 73 -9.21 2.16 -11.35
N ILE A 74 -8.08 2.64 -10.81
CA ILE A 74 -7.10 1.78 -10.12
C ILE A 74 -7.75 1.05 -8.95
N GLN A 75 -8.60 1.73 -8.18
CA GLN A 75 -9.30 1.12 -7.04
C GLN A 75 -10.26 0.01 -7.48
N GLN A 76 -11.00 0.23 -8.57
CA GLN A 76 -11.86 -0.81 -9.14
C GLN A 76 -11.03 -2.00 -9.67
N LEU A 77 -9.86 -1.73 -10.24
CA LEU A 77 -8.95 -2.77 -10.70
C LEU A 77 -8.44 -3.63 -9.55
N ALA A 78 -8.07 -3.02 -8.41
CA ALA A 78 -7.58 -3.74 -7.24
C ALA A 78 -8.63 -4.70 -6.64
N ILE A 79 -9.92 -4.34 -6.73
CA ILE A 79 -11.02 -5.22 -6.30
C ILE A 79 -11.19 -6.39 -7.27
N THR A 80 -11.16 -6.12 -8.58
CA THR A 80 -11.37 -7.15 -9.61
C THR A 80 -10.15 -8.05 -9.83
N ARG A 81 -8.96 -7.59 -9.42
CA ARG A 81 -7.69 -8.33 -9.49
C ARG A 81 -6.98 -8.28 -8.14
N PRO A 82 -7.38 -9.15 -7.18
CA PRO A 82 -6.77 -9.20 -5.86
C PRO A 82 -5.26 -9.46 -5.94
N GLU A 83 -4.50 -8.73 -5.12
CA GLU A 83 -3.06 -8.90 -5.03
C GLU A 83 -2.70 -10.24 -4.38
N THR A 84 -1.66 -10.88 -4.91
CA THR A 84 -1.07 -12.09 -4.34
C THR A 84 0.40 -11.80 -3.99
N PRO A 85 0.74 -11.72 -2.69
CA PRO A 85 2.12 -11.54 -2.26
C PRO A 85 3.05 -12.61 -2.81
N THR A 86 4.26 -12.22 -3.19
CA THR A 86 5.32 -13.10 -3.68
C THR A 86 6.37 -13.33 -2.60
N THR A 87 7.19 -14.38 -2.78
CA THR A 87 8.36 -14.65 -1.93
C THR A 87 9.62 -13.95 -2.41
N THR A 88 9.56 -13.21 -3.51
CA THR A 88 10.75 -12.68 -4.21
C THR A 88 11.64 -11.83 -3.31
N LEU A 89 11.06 -11.06 -2.38
CA LEU A 89 11.85 -10.31 -1.40
C LEU A 89 12.59 -11.22 -0.41
N ILE A 90 12.01 -12.35 -0.01
CA ILE A 90 12.68 -13.30 0.89
C ILE A 90 13.89 -13.90 0.16
N ASP A 91 13.71 -14.28 -1.11
CA ASP A 91 14.76 -14.87 -1.93
C ASP A 91 15.93 -13.89 -2.16
N ILE A 92 15.62 -12.60 -2.36
CA ILE A 92 16.63 -11.56 -2.58
C ILE A 92 17.32 -11.15 -1.26
N LEU A 93 16.55 -10.97 -0.18
CA LEU A 93 17.04 -10.39 1.08
C LEU A 93 17.61 -11.45 2.05
N GLY A 94 17.26 -12.72 1.89
CA GLY A 94 17.59 -13.79 2.84
C GLY A 94 16.90 -13.67 4.21
N ARG A 95 15.91 -12.77 4.32
CA ARG A 95 15.11 -12.50 5.53
C ARG A 95 13.68 -12.11 5.15
N PRO A 96 12.71 -12.20 6.08
CA PRO A 96 11.37 -11.70 5.83
C PRO A 96 11.35 -10.21 5.46
N PRO A 97 10.50 -9.79 4.50
CA PRO A 97 10.34 -8.38 4.17
C PRO A 97 9.68 -7.62 5.33
N ARG A 98 9.86 -6.30 5.33
CA ARG A 98 9.23 -5.41 6.30
C ARG A 98 7.70 -5.52 6.23
N THR A 99 7.06 -5.64 7.40
CA THR A 99 5.59 -5.69 7.51
C THR A 99 4.98 -4.28 7.49
N LEU A 100 3.68 -4.21 7.21
CA LEU A 100 2.93 -2.96 7.32
C LEU A 100 2.92 -2.43 8.76
N ASP A 101 2.82 -3.30 9.76
CA ASP A 101 2.81 -2.88 11.17
C ASP A 101 4.15 -2.25 11.58
N ALA A 102 5.27 -2.82 11.11
CA ALA A 102 6.59 -2.23 11.33
C ALA A 102 6.71 -0.86 10.63
N PHE A 103 6.11 -0.68 9.45
CA PHE A 103 6.02 0.63 8.78
C PHE A 103 5.22 1.64 9.59
N LEU A 104 4.00 1.27 9.98
CA LEU A 104 3.10 2.12 10.74
C LEU A 104 3.68 2.53 12.10
N HIS A 105 4.37 1.62 12.79
CA HIS A 105 4.99 1.92 14.08
C HIS A 105 6.17 2.89 13.96
N GLU A 106 7.07 2.71 12.98
CA GLU A 106 8.19 3.62 12.75
C GLU A 106 7.71 5.04 12.41
N HIS A 107 6.64 5.14 11.63
CA HIS A 107 6.09 6.42 11.18
C HIS A 107 4.90 6.90 12.01
N HIS A 108 4.71 6.37 13.23
CA HIS A 108 3.57 6.66 14.10
C HIS A 108 3.27 8.16 14.21
N THR A 109 4.31 8.98 14.33
CA THR A 109 4.19 10.44 14.50
C THR A 109 3.47 11.14 13.35
N HIS A 110 3.49 10.60 12.13
CA HIS A 110 2.76 11.17 10.99
C HIS A 110 1.26 10.90 11.03
N PHE A 111 0.83 9.96 11.88
CA PHE A 111 -0.59 9.59 12.05
C PHE A 111 -1.20 10.17 13.33
N ARG A 112 -0.40 10.92 14.12
CA ARG A 112 -0.89 11.68 15.26
C ARG A 112 -1.51 12.99 14.75
N ARG A 113 -2.68 13.33 15.30
CA ARG A 113 -3.25 14.68 15.16
C ARG A 113 -2.55 15.66 16.07
#